data_AF-A0A0B1RVT2-F1
#
_entry.id   AF-A0A0B1RVT2-F1
#
_cell.length_a   1.000
_cell.length_b   1.000
_cell.length_c   1.000
_cell.angle_alpha   90.00
_cell.angle_beta   90.00
_cell.angle_gamma   90.00
#
_symmetry.space_group_name_H-M   'P 1'
#
loop_
_entity.id
_entity.type
_entity.pdbx_description
1 polymer ?
#
loop_
_entity_poly.entity_id
_entity_poly.type
_entity_poly.pdbx_seq_one_letter_code
_entity_poly.pdbx_strand_id
1 'polypeptide(L)'
;MDQIEDVCADLQTVKGENAIVVKLRDGFKEPRISLTNSDEISLKEWHTSLRTAHKVSSELLQRMGRKAIKIYGVNHDPMLSEVDRPASVSKYMNRASSVDSTV
;
A
#
# COMPACT_ATOMS: atom_id res chain seq x y z
N MET A 1 -3.11 2.95 4.58
CA MET A 1 -1.81 2.27 4.39
C MET A 1 -1.67 1.82 2.96
N ASP A 2 -2.63 1.03 2.50
CA ASP A 2 -3.03 0.95 1.09
C ASP A 2 -3.02 2.28 0.34
N GLN A 3 -3.47 3.40 0.92
CA GLN A 3 -3.50 4.70 0.22
C GLN A 3 -2.14 5.42 0.16
N ILE A 4 -1.21 5.07 1.05
CA ILE A 4 0.11 5.68 1.13
C ILE A 4 1.04 4.86 0.26
N GLU A 5 1.74 5.51 -0.65
CA GLU A 5 2.76 4.87 -1.46
C GLU A 5 4.09 4.85 -0.71
N ASP A 6 4.49 6.00 -0.15
CA ASP A 6 5.79 6.17 0.48
C ASP A 6 5.81 7.35 1.47
N VAL A 7 6.76 7.32 2.40
CA VAL A 7 7.15 8.47 3.23
C VAL A 7 8.60 8.81 2.87
N CYS A 8 8.83 10.00 2.32
CA CYS A 8 10.14 10.40 1.79
C CYS A 8 11.28 10.13 2.78
N ALA A 9 12.38 9.60 2.25
CA ALA A 9 13.54 9.18 3.04
C ALA A 9 14.14 10.31 3.86
N ASP A 10 14.12 11.53 3.32
CA ASP A 10 14.64 12.75 3.93
C ASP A 10 13.54 13.82 4.06
N LEU A 11 13.72 14.74 5.01
CA LEU A 11 12.90 15.95 5.08
C LEU A 11 13.15 16.80 3.84
N GLN A 12 12.10 17.42 3.32
CA GLN A 12 12.19 18.31 2.16
C GLN A 12 11.85 19.74 2.55
N THR A 13 12.50 20.72 1.92
CA THR A 13 12.13 22.12 2.09
C THR A 13 10.90 22.43 1.22
N VAL A 14 9.80 22.81 1.85
CA VAL A 14 8.55 23.20 1.20
C VAL A 14 8.20 24.60 1.68
N LYS A 15 8.15 25.57 0.75
CA LYS A 15 7.85 26.98 1.06
C LYS A 15 8.75 27.60 2.15
N GLY A 16 10.00 27.13 2.23
CA GLY A 16 10.99 27.63 3.20
C GLY A 16 10.99 26.90 4.55
N GLU A 17 10.08 25.94 4.77
CA GLU A 17 10.04 25.13 5.99
C GLU A 17 10.47 23.69 5.72
N ASN A 18 11.08 23.03 6.71
CA ASN A 18 11.32 21.60 6.66
C ASN A 18 10.00 20.86 6.79
N ALA A 19 9.75 19.91 5.89
CA ALA A 19 8.51 19.16 5.80
C ALA A 19 8.77 17.66 5.67
N ILE A 20 7.93 16.87 6.33
CA ILE A 20 7.76 15.45 6.01
C ILE A 20 6.86 15.37 4.78
N VAL A 21 7.32 14.69 3.74
CA VAL A 21 6.53 14.48 2.52
C VAL A 21 6.05 13.03 2.48
N VAL A 22 4.72 12.87 2.46
CA VAL A 22 4.04 11.57 2.31
C VAL A 22 3.46 11.52 0.90
N LYS A 23 3.83 10.50 0.13
CA LYS A 23 3.28 10.26 -1.21
C LYS A 23 2.06 9.37 -1.10
N LEU A 24 1.01 9.77 -1.79
CA LEU A 24 -0.22 9.00 -1.91
C LEU A 24 -0.18 8.22 -3.23
N ARG A 25 -0.89 7.09 -3.27
CA ARG A 25 -1.05 6.32 -4.51
C ARG A 25 -1.81 7.12 -5.58
N ASP A 26 -1.83 6.61 -6.80
CA ASP A 26 -2.64 7.18 -7.86
C ASP A 26 -4.14 7.15 -7.52
N GLY A 27 -4.89 8.12 -8.05
CA GLY A 27 -6.35 8.23 -7.85
C GLY A 27 -6.77 9.26 -6.80
N PHE A 28 -5.85 9.83 -6.03
CA PHE A 28 -6.13 10.97 -5.17
C PHE A 28 -5.97 12.29 -5.92
N LYS A 29 -6.84 13.27 -5.60
CA LYS A 29 -6.77 14.63 -6.17
C LYS A 29 -5.44 15.31 -5.88
N GLU A 30 -4.90 15.09 -4.69
CA GLU A 30 -3.59 15.58 -4.27
C GLU A 30 -2.63 14.39 -4.18
N PRO A 31 -1.49 14.39 -4.88
CA PRO A 31 -0.58 13.24 -4.93
C PRO A 31 0.32 13.11 -3.69
N ARG A 32 0.36 14.14 -2.83
CA ARG A 32 1.24 14.17 -1.66
C ARG A 32 0.68 15.05 -0.55
N ILE A 33 1.09 14.75 0.68
CA ILE A 33 0.83 15.54 1.88
C ILE A 33 2.18 16.05 2.41
N SER A 34 2.25 17.34 2.76
CA SER A 34 3.41 17.95 3.41
C SER A 34 3.05 18.32 4.85
N LEU A 35 3.77 17.76 5.82
CA LEU A 35 3.59 18.05 7.24
C LEU A 35 4.77 18.89 7.73
N THR A 36 4.49 20.08 8.27
CA THR A 36 5.49 20.93 8.90
C THR A 36 5.21 21.05 10.40
N ASN A 37 6.25 21.32 11.17
CA ASN A 37 6.16 21.60 12.60
C ASN A 37 7.28 22.58 12.96
N SER A 38 6.98 23.59 13.76
CA SER A 38 7.95 24.59 14.21
C SER A 38 9.01 24.01 15.13
N ASP A 39 8.67 22.97 15.90
CA ASP A 39 9.66 22.22 16.67
C ASP A 39 10.36 21.17 15.78
N GLU A 40 11.63 21.43 15.48
CA GLU A 40 12.44 20.54 14.65
C GLU A 40 12.71 19.18 15.28
N ILE A 41 12.76 19.09 16.61
CA ILE A 41 13.01 17.83 17.31
C ILE A 41 11.80 16.94 17.11
N SER A 42 10.61 17.44 17.47
CA SER A 42 9.35 16.76 17.20
C SER A 42 9.23 16.38 15.72
N LEU A 43 9.52 17.28 14.77
CA LEU A 43 9.43 16.96 13.34
C LEU A 43 10.30 15.74 12.95
N LYS A 44 11.53 15.65 13.46
CA LYS A 44 12.45 14.52 13.19
C LYS A 44 11.97 13.22 13.83
N GLU A 45 11.40 13.29 15.03
CA GLU A 45 10.81 12.12 15.71
C GLU A 45 9.58 11.59 14.97
N TRP A 46 8.70 12.50 14.54
CA TRP A 46 7.54 12.16 13.71
C TRP A 46 7.97 11.56 12.36
N HIS A 47 9.00 12.12 11.71
CA HIS A 47 9.54 11.57 10.46
C HIS A 47 10.02 10.12 10.63
N THR A 48 10.79 9.86 11.68
CA THR A 48 11.29 8.51 11.98
C THR A 48 10.16 7.55 12.30
N SER A 49 9.20 7.99 13.12
CA SER A 49 8.05 7.20 13.52
C SER A 49 7.13 6.87 12.34
N LEU A 50 6.85 7.84 11.47
CA LEU A 50 6.01 7.65 10.28
C LEU A 50 6.65 6.70 9.27
N ARG A 51 7.96 6.82 9.00
CA ARG A 51 8.67 5.86 8.12
C ARG A 51 8.61 4.44 8.68
N THR A 52 8.81 4.29 9.99
CA THR A 52 8.76 2.99 10.66
C THR A 52 7.35 2.39 10.62
N ALA A 53 6.34 3.20 10.96
CA ALA A 53 4.95 2.80 10.92
C ALA A 53 4.54 2.39 9.50
N HIS A 54 4.89 3.18 8.48
CA HIS A 54 4.64 2.87 7.09
C HIS A 54 5.25 1.52 6.68
N LYS A 55 6.54 1.29 6.99
CA LYS A 55 7.20 0.02 6.67
C LYS A 55 6.52 -1.17 7.34
N VAL A 56 6.33 -1.12 8.66
CA VAL A 56 5.78 -2.24 9.44
C VAL A 56 4.35 -2.57 8.99
N SER A 57 3.53 -1.55 8.82
CA SER A 57 2.15 -1.75 8.40
C SER A 57 2.02 -2.17 6.93
N SER A 58 2.95 -1.78 6.05
CA SER A 58 3.03 -2.26 4.66
C SER A 58 3.32 -3.76 4.62
N GLU A 59 4.32 -4.19 5.37
CA GLU A 59 4.68 -5.61 5.49
C GLU A 59 3.52 -6.43 6.06
N LEU A 60 2.82 -5.90 7.07
CA LEU A 60 1.62 -6.54 7.62
C LEU A 60 0.52 -6.68 6.57
N LEU A 61 0.21 -5.61 5.84
CA LEU A 61 -0.83 -5.60 4.81
C LEU A 61 -0.52 -6.63 3.70
N GLN A 62 0.74 -6.71 3.26
CA GLN A 62 1.17 -7.72 2.28
C GLN A 62 0.98 -9.15 2.81
N ARG A 63 1.29 -9.41 4.08
CA ARG A 63 1.08 -10.73 4.70
C ARG A 63 -0.41 -11.06 4.80
N MET A 64 -1.24 -10.08 5.13
CA MET A 64 -2.69 -10.24 5.17
C MET A 64 -3.26 -10.54 3.79
N GLY A 65 -2.84 -9.82 2.74
CA GLY A 65 -3.27 -10.09 1.36
C GLY A 65 -2.93 -11.53 0.92
N ARG A 66 -1.72 -12.01 1.21
CA ARG A 66 -1.33 -13.41 0.94
C ARG A 66 -2.18 -14.43 1.70
N LYS A 67 -2.57 -14.13 2.94
CA LYS A 67 -3.46 -14.99 3.73
C LYS A 67 -4.88 -14.99 3.18
N ALA A 68 -5.42 -13.81 2.84
CA ALA A 68 -6.75 -13.67 2.26
C ALA A 68 -6.86 -14.47 0.96
N ILE A 69 -5.88 -14.35 0.05
CA ILE A 69 -5.80 -15.13 -1.19
C ILE A 69 -5.84 -16.64 -0.93
N LYS A 70 -5.14 -17.14 0.10
CA LYS A 70 -5.12 -18.58 0.42
C LYS A 70 -6.46 -19.09 0.95
N ILE A 71 -7.20 -18.28 1.70
CA ILE A 71 -8.45 -18.67 2.36
C ILE A 71 -9.63 -18.52 1.41
N TYR A 72 -9.69 -17.39 0.71
CA TYR A 72 -10.85 -17.00 -0.10
C TYR A 72 -10.61 -17.20 -1.61
N GLY A 73 -9.39 -17.51 -2.02
CA GLY A 73 -8.98 -17.55 -3.42
C GLY A 73 -8.70 -16.16 -3.99
N VAL A 74 -7.96 -16.10 -5.09
CA VAL A 74 -7.58 -14.85 -5.79
C VAL A 74 -8.77 -14.05 -6.34
N ASN A 75 -9.96 -14.66 -6.40
CA ASN A 75 -11.18 -14.05 -6.95
C ASN A 75 -12.04 -13.38 -5.89
N HIS A 76 -11.69 -13.53 -4.62
CA HIS A 76 -12.48 -13.05 -3.49
C HIS A 76 -11.55 -12.31 -2.53
N ASP A 77 -10.73 -11.39 -3.08
CA ASP A 77 -9.98 -10.46 -2.26
C ASP A 77 -10.93 -9.35 -1.78
N PRO A 78 -11.34 -9.33 -0.50
CA PRO A 78 -12.26 -8.31 0.01
C PRO A 78 -11.65 -6.89 -0.02
N MET A 79 -10.33 -6.77 -0.26
CA MET A 79 -9.65 -5.48 -0.41
C MET A 79 -9.56 -4.99 -1.86
N LEU A 80 -9.84 -5.82 -2.85
CA LEU A 80 -9.96 -5.38 -4.23
C LEU A 80 -11.44 -5.14 -4.54
N SER A 81 -11.79 -3.89 -4.79
CA SER A 81 -13.09 -3.58 -5.39
C SER A 81 -13.16 -4.23 -6.78
N GLU A 82 -14.33 -4.68 -7.22
CA GLU A 82 -14.55 -5.27 -8.57
C GLU A 82 -14.00 -4.38 -9.70
N VAL A 83 -13.84 -3.07 -9.45
CA VAL A 83 -13.38 -2.06 -10.40
C VAL A 83 -11.87 -2.12 -10.67
N ASP A 84 -11.05 -2.62 -9.74
CA ASP A 84 -9.58 -2.59 -9.82
C ASP A 84 -8.95 -3.90 -10.31
N ARG A 85 -9.75 -4.80 -10.91
CA ARG A 85 -9.29 -6.13 -11.32
C ARG A 85 -8.54 -6.07 -12.67
N PRO A 86 -7.23 -6.40 -12.73
CA PRO A 86 -6.52 -6.42 -14.01
C PRO A 86 -6.95 -7.61 -14.87
N ALA A 87 -7.25 -7.36 -16.15
CA ALA A 87 -7.72 -8.37 -17.12
C ALA A 87 -6.77 -9.56 -17.32
N SER A 88 -5.50 -9.44 -16.93
CA SER A 88 -4.51 -10.51 -16.98
C SER A 88 -4.82 -11.67 -16.01
N VAL A 89 -5.55 -11.41 -14.92
CA VAL A 89 -5.94 -12.44 -13.94
C VAL A 89 -7.00 -13.38 -14.51
N SER A 90 -7.91 -12.89 -15.36
CA SER A 90 -8.89 -13.73 -16.06
C SER A 90 -8.22 -14.76 -16.99
N LYS A 91 -7.03 -14.48 -17.51
CA LYS A 91 -6.36 -15.35 -18.50
C LYS A 91 -5.76 -16.63 -17.90
N TYR A 92 -5.47 -16.64 -16.59
CA TYR A 92 -4.99 -17.85 -15.90
C TYR A 92 -6.11 -18.83 -15.52
N MET A 93 -7.38 -18.45 -15.72
CA MET A 93 -8.54 -19.25 -15.34
C MET A 93 -8.83 -20.44 -16.26
N ASN A 94 -8.15 -20.57 -17.40
CA ASN A 94 -8.41 -21.66 -18.36
C ASN A 94 -7.50 -22.88 -18.21
N ARG A 95 -6.66 -22.97 -17.16
CA ARG A 95 -5.67 -24.05 -17.00
C ARG A 95 -5.83 -24.88 -15.72
N ALA A 96 -7.00 -24.84 -15.10
CA ALA A 96 -7.41 -25.83 -14.09
C ALA A 96 -8.50 -26.74 -14.67
N SER A 97 -8.25 -27.31 -15.85
CA SER A 97 -9.04 -28.44 -16.33
C SER A 97 -8.65 -29.69 -15.55
N SER A 98 -9.59 -30.14 -14.72
CA SER A 98 -9.90 -31.54 -14.37
C SER A 98 -8.73 -32.53 -14.44
N VAL A 99 -8.28 -33.01 -13.27
CA VAL A 99 -7.72 -34.36 -13.16
C VAL A 99 -8.76 -35.24 -12.46
N ASP A 100 -9.58 -35.84 -13.33
CA ASP A 100 -10.10 -37.21 -13.28
C ASP A 100 -10.07 -37.92 -11.91
N SER A 101 -11.26 -38.22 -11.39
CA SER A 101 -11.47 -39.25 -10.37
C SER A 101 -12.13 -40.44 -11.04
N THR A 102 -11.32 -41.42 -11.45
CA THR A 102 -11.76 -42.80 -11.71
C THR A 102 -10.64 -43.79 -11.33
N VAL A 103 -10.72 -44.39 -10.13
CA VAL A 103 -11.08 -45.80 -9.87
C VAL A 103 -10.96 -46.10 -8.37
#